data_AF-A0A6A4I5H4-F1
#
_entry.id   AF-A0A6A4I5H4-F1
#
_cell.length_a   1.000
_cell.length_b   1.000
_cell.length_c   1.000
_cell.angle_alpha   90.00
_cell.angle_beta   90.00
_cell.angle_gamma   90.00
#
_symmetry.space_group_name_H-M   'P 1'
#
loop_
_entity.id
_entity.type
_entity.pdbx_description
1 polymer ?
#
loop_
_entity_poly.entity_id
_entity_poly.type
_entity_poly.pdbx_seq_one_letter_code
_entity_poly.pdbx_strand_id
1 'polypeptide(L)'
;MALFVPILRMFMLFLNVWDTFKTLKLPPTRIRNGKAEPPTVRSVTQRKRDLKGCLAVWILWCCFSVYERHIEPLISLFIPFYNEFKALVILFMIFTRARGAEPLFLHLIRPILRPYTKSIDSSLELFRLIGDLLFALISFPLR
;
A
#
# COMPACT_ATOMS: atom_id res chain seq x y z
N MET A 1 17.89 -20.70 3.54
CA MET A 1 16.96 -19.56 3.77
C MET A 1 16.55 -18.78 2.52
N ALA A 2 16.98 -19.17 1.30
CA ALA A 2 16.72 -18.41 0.07
C ALA A 2 15.27 -18.45 -0.46
N LEU A 3 14.45 -19.43 -0.07
CA LEU A 3 13.08 -19.57 -0.59
C LEU A 3 12.02 -18.97 0.34
N PHE A 4 12.24 -18.98 1.65
CA PHE A 4 11.24 -18.55 2.63
C PHE A 4 10.93 -17.06 2.51
N VAL A 5 11.96 -16.21 2.46
CA VAL A 5 11.79 -14.76 2.34
C VAL A 5 11.04 -14.38 1.04
N PRO A 6 11.43 -14.87 -0.16
CA PRO A 6 10.66 -14.61 -1.38
C PRO A 6 9.21 -15.08 -1.32
N ILE A 7 8.93 -16.25 -0.73
CA ILE A 7 7.56 -16.75 -0.55
C ILE A 7 6.76 -15.79 0.33
N LEU A 8 7.33 -15.33 1.45
CA LEU A 8 6.68 -14.34 2.31
C LEU A 8 6.44 -13.02 1.59
N ARG A 9 7.38 -12.57 0.73
CA ARG A 9 7.18 -11.36 -0.08
C ARG A 9 6.03 -11.52 -1.07
N MET A 10 5.98 -12.64 -1.78
CA MET A 10 4.89 -12.93 -2.72
C MET A 10 3.55 -13.02 -2.00
N PHE A 11 3.53 -13.63 -0.83
CA PHE A 11 2.32 -13.70 0.00
C PHE A 11 1.90 -12.31 0.49
N MET A 12 2.83 -11.48 0.97
CA MET A 12 2.55 -10.10 1.37
C MET A 12 2.00 -9.27 0.20
N LEU A 13 2.59 -9.39 -0.99
CA LEU A 13 2.11 -8.75 -2.21
C LEU A 13 0.70 -9.21 -2.56
N PHE A 14 0.46 -10.52 -2.57
CA PHE A 14 -0.86 -11.08 -2.84
C PHE A 14 -1.91 -10.52 -1.89
N LEU A 15 -1.60 -10.47 -0.60
CA LEU A 15 -2.53 -9.98 0.39
C LEU A 15 -2.74 -8.46 0.29
N ASN A 16 -1.70 -7.68 -0.01
CA ASN A 16 -1.84 -6.25 -0.25
C ASN A 16 -2.73 -5.96 -1.46
N VAL A 17 -2.56 -6.71 -2.55
CA VAL A 17 -3.41 -6.61 -3.75
C VAL A 17 -4.86 -6.99 -3.40
N TRP A 18 -5.06 -8.08 -2.66
CA TRP A 18 -6.37 -8.54 -2.25
C TRP A 18 -7.11 -7.56 -1.34
N ASP A 19 -6.41 -6.99 -0.35
CA ASP A 19 -6.97 -5.98 0.56
C ASP A 19 -7.27 -4.68 -0.18
N THR A 20 -6.43 -4.28 -1.14
CA THR A 20 -6.69 -3.13 -2.02
C THR A 20 -7.94 -3.37 -2.86
N PHE A 21 -8.07 -4.55 -3.48
CA PHE A 21 -9.25 -4.92 -4.25
C PHE A 21 -10.53 -4.89 -3.39
N LYS A 22 -10.48 -5.40 -2.16
CA LYS A 22 -11.61 -5.36 -1.24
C LYS A 22 -11.99 -3.95 -0.81
N THR A 23 -11.01 -3.11 -0.49
CA THR A 23 -11.23 -1.74 0.02
C THR A 23 -11.68 -0.76 -1.06
N LEU A 24 -11.33 -1.01 -2.33
CA LEU A 24 -11.78 -0.21 -3.47
C LEU A 24 -13.25 -0.45 -3.84
N LYS A 25 -13.85 -1.58 -3.44
CA LYS A 25 -15.27 -1.85 -3.71
C LYS A 25 -16.15 -0.77 -3.08
N LEU A 26 -17.11 -0.29 -3.87
CA LEU A 26 -18.08 0.70 -3.42
C LEU A 26 -18.95 0.12 -2.30
N PRO A 27 -19.32 0.93 -1.29
CA PRO A 27 -20.24 0.49 -0.25
C PRO A 27 -21.57 0.09 -0.90
N PRO A 28 -22.23 -0.99 -0.44
CA PRO A 28 -23.47 -1.45 -1.03
C PRO A 28 -24.55 -0.36 -0.87
N THR A 29 -25.14 0.05 -1.98
CA THR A 29 -26.34 0.88 -2.01
C THR A 29 -27.56 0.02 -1.71
N ARG A 30 -28.37 0.45 -0.75
CA ARG A 30 -29.62 -0.24 -0.44
C ARG A 30 -30.69 0.19 -1.43
N ILE A 31 -31.40 -0.77 -2.02
CA ILE A 31 -32.56 -0.48 -2.86
C ILE A 31 -33.80 -0.55 -1.97
N ARG A 32 -34.54 0.55 -1.85
CA ARG A 32 -35.82 0.60 -1.14
C ARG A 32 -36.86 1.23 -2.06
N ASN A 33 -37.98 0.53 -2.28
CA ASN A 33 -39.08 0.95 -3.16
C ASN A 33 -38.59 1.36 -4.57
N GLY A 34 -37.70 0.59 -5.18
CA GLY A 34 -37.16 0.85 -6.53
C GLY A 34 -36.21 2.04 -6.64
N LYS A 35 -35.93 2.77 -5.54
CA LYS A 35 -34.96 3.87 -5.50
C LYS A 35 -33.68 3.41 -4.81
N ALA A 36 -32.53 3.76 -5.39
CA ALA A 36 -31.23 3.58 -4.76
C ALA A 36 -31.07 4.61 -3.63
N GLU A 37 -30.99 4.13 -2.40
CA GLU A 37 -30.73 4.98 -1.23
C GLU A 37 -29.22 5.26 -1.15
N PRO A 38 -28.80 6.52 -0.89
CA PRO A 38 -27.39 6.84 -0.75
C PRO A 38 -26.74 6.03 0.39
N PRO A 39 -25.45 5.69 0.26
CA PRO A 39 -24.75 4.92 1.28
C PRO A 39 -24.71 5.68 2.61
N THR A 40 -24.88 4.95 3.71
CA THR A 40 -24.85 5.53 5.05
C THR A 40 -23.52 6.24 5.32
N VAL A 41 -23.55 7.42 5.96
CA VAL A 41 -22.35 8.20 6.30
C VAL A 41 -21.29 7.33 7.01
N ARG A 42 -21.72 6.41 7.89
CA ARG A 42 -20.84 5.47 8.59
C ARG A 42 -20.09 4.51 7.66
N SER A 43 -20.70 4.00 6.59
CA SER A 43 -20.03 3.07 5.67
C SER A 43 -18.99 3.81 4.81
N VAL A 44 -19.28 5.06 4.45
CA VAL A 44 -18.35 5.93 3.72
C VAL A 44 -17.14 6.30 4.59
N THR A 45 -17.35 6.67 5.86
CA THR A 45 -16.26 7.01 6.78
C THR A 45 -15.41 5.78 7.12
N GLN A 46 -16.03 4.63 7.33
CA GLN A 46 -15.34 3.36 7.56
C GLN A 46 -14.43 3.01 6.37
N ARG A 47 -14.96 3.05 5.15
CA ARG A 47 -14.18 2.80 3.92
C ARG A 47 -13.00 3.76 3.80
N LYS A 48 -13.18 5.04 4.10
CA LYS A 48 -12.08 6.03 4.06
C LYS A 48 -10.96 5.68 5.05
N ARG A 49 -11.31 5.17 6.23
CA ARG A 49 -10.32 4.70 7.21
C ARG A 49 -9.60 3.45 6.71
N ASP A 50 -10.35 2.47 6.19
CA ASP A 50 -9.77 1.22 5.70
C ASP A 50 -8.84 1.46 4.49
N LEU A 51 -9.16 2.43 3.63
CA LEU A 51 -8.31 2.86 2.53
C LEU A 51 -6.99 3.48 3.02
N LYS A 52 -7.04 4.32 4.07
CA LYS A 52 -5.83 4.91 4.68
C LYS A 52 -4.94 3.83 5.29
N GLY A 53 -5.53 2.87 6.00
CA GLY A 53 -4.80 1.74 6.57
C GLY A 53 -4.14 0.88 5.49
N CYS A 54 -4.86 0.60 4.40
CA CYS A 54 -4.31 -0.12 3.25
C CYS A 54 -3.13 0.63 2.60
N LEU A 55 -3.26 1.95 2.40
CA LEU A 55 -2.17 2.78 1.89
C LEU A 55 -0.95 2.80 2.81
N ALA A 56 -1.15 2.84 4.14
CA ALA A 56 -0.06 2.79 5.10
C ALA A 56 0.76 1.49 4.98
N VAL A 57 0.08 0.36 4.77
CA VAL A 57 0.74 -0.95 4.55
C VAL A 57 1.57 -0.92 3.26
N TRP A 58 1.03 -0.37 2.17
CA TRP A 58 1.77 -0.21 0.91
C TRP A 58 3.02 0.65 1.08
N ILE A 59 2.91 1.79 1.75
CA ILE A 59 4.04 2.70 1.96
C ILE A 59 5.13 2.00 2.77
N LEU A 60 4.77 1.34 3.87
CA LEU A 60 5.74 0.59 4.68
C LEU A 60 6.40 -0.54 3.88
N TRP A 61 5.63 -1.26 3.06
CA TRP A 61 6.16 -2.30 2.19
C TRP A 61 7.17 -1.76 1.18
N CYS A 62 6.88 -0.62 0.55
CA CYS A 62 7.82 0.07 -0.34
C CYS A 62 9.08 0.52 0.40
N CYS A 63 8.94 1.14 1.58
CA CYS A 63 10.08 1.53 2.40
C CYS A 63 10.95 0.33 2.79
N PHE A 64 10.32 -0.77 3.22
CA PHE A 64 11.03 -2.01 3.55
C PHE A 64 11.76 -2.58 2.33
N SER A 65 11.13 -2.59 1.16
CA SER A 65 11.73 -3.09 -0.09
C SER A 65 12.94 -2.25 -0.53
N VAL A 66 12.87 -0.92 -0.37
CA VAL A 66 13.99 0.00 -0.66
C VAL A 66 15.14 -0.22 0.33
N TYR A 67 14.81 -0.28 1.63
CA TYR A 67 15.79 -0.56 2.68
C TYR A 67 16.51 -1.89 2.41
N GLU A 68 15.77 -2.93 2.04
CA GLU A 68 16.33 -4.23 1.74
C GLU A 68 17.31 -4.18 0.56
N ARG A 69 16.97 -3.46 -0.52
CA ARG A 69 17.86 -3.35 -1.67
C ARG A 69 19.17 -2.60 -1.37
N HIS A 70 19.12 -1.56 -0.53
CA HIS A 70 20.25 -0.65 -0.35
C HIS A 70 21.07 -0.93 0.91
N ILE A 71 20.42 -1.33 2.00
CA ILE A 71 21.03 -1.42 3.32
C ILE A 71 21.35 -2.87 3.71
N GLU A 72 20.63 -3.85 3.18
CA GLU A 72 20.87 -5.26 3.51
C GLU A 72 22.31 -5.74 3.21
N PRO A 73 22.92 -5.45 2.04
CA PRO A 73 24.27 -5.92 1.77
C PRO A 73 25.30 -5.38 2.76
N LEU A 74 25.06 -4.18 3.28
CA LEU A 74 25.91 -3.53 4.26
C LEU A 74 25.76 -4.19 5.64
N ILE A 75 24.52 -4.46 6.07
CA ILE A 75 24.25 -5.01 7.41
C ILE A 75 24.56 -6.51 7.51
N SER A 76 24.30 -7.26 6.44
CA SER A 76 24.55 -8.71 6.41
C SER A 76 26.04 -9.05 6.54
N LEU A 77 26.94 -8.09 6.31
CA LEU A 77 28.38 -8.27 6.54
C LEU A 77 28.73 -8.30 8.05
N PHE A 78 27.97 -7.58 8.87
CA PHE A 78 28.29 -7.39 10.29
C PHE A 78 27.48 -8.27 11.23
N ILE A 79 26.24 -8.64 10.87
CA ILE A 79 25.33 -9.36 11.76
C ILE A 79 25.04 -10.77 11.19
N PRO A 80 25.54 -11.84 11.82
CA PRO A 80 25.12 -13.20 11.48
C PRO A 80 23.63 -13.39 11.84
N PHE A 81 22.90 -14.21 11.07
CA PHE A 81 21.46 -14.48 11.22
C PHE A 81 20.48 -13.32 10.90
N TYR A 82 20.92 -12.33 10.12
CA TYR A 82 20.04 -11.23 9.72
C TYR A 82 18.83 -11.68 8.86
N ASN A 83 18.98 -12.78 8.13
CA ASN A 83 17.92 -13.33 7.27
C ASN A 83 16.71 -13.85 8.05
N GLU A 84 16.93 -14.41 9.23
CA GLU A 84 15.91 -14.92 10.13
C GLU A 84 15.15 -13.76 10.78
N PHE A 85 15.88 -12.74 11.26
CA PHE A 85 15.26 -11.53 11.80
C PHE A 85 14.39 -10.83 10.76
N LYS A 86 14.89 -10.74 9.51
CA LYS A 86 14.12 -10.21 8.39
C LYS A 86 12.82 -10.99 8.17
N ALA A 87 12.87 -12.32 8.18
CA ALA A 87 11.68 -13.14 8.01
C ALA A 87 10.65 -12.86 9.12
N LEU A 88 11.10 -12.65 10.37
CA LEU A 88 10.23 -12.25 11.48
C LEU A 88 9.60 -10.87 11.27
N VAL A 89 10.35 -9.90 10.73
CA VAL A 89 9.80 -8.56 10.42
C VAL A 89 8.72 -8.64 9.35
N ILE A 90 8.94 -9.40 8.28
CA ILE A 90 7.93 -9.58 7.21
C ILE A 90 6.71 -10.32 7.77
N LEU A 91 6.93 -11.36 8.58
CA LEU A 91 5.84 -12.09 9.24
C LEU A 91 5.03 -11.17 10.18
N PHE A 92 5.70 -10.31 10.94
CA PHE A 92 5.06 -9.31 11.78
C PHE A 92 4.23 -8.32 10.96
N MET A 93 4.73 -7.84 9.82
CA MET A 93 3.95 -7.00 8.90
C MET A 93 2.73 -7.74 8.34
N ILE A 94 2.87 -9.02 7.99
CA ILE A 94 1.76 -9.86 7.50
C ILE A 94 0.70 -10.09 8.58
N PHE A 95 1.08 -10.24 9.85
CA PHE A 95 0.10 -10.43 10.94
C PHE A 95 -0.58 -9.14 11.37
N THR A 96 0.19 -8.06 11.55
CA THR A 96 -0.32 -6.80 12.11
C THR A 96 -1.05 -5.93 11.09
N ARG A 97 -0.71 -6.03 9.80
CA ARG A 97 -1.37 -5.33 8.68
C ARG A 97 -1.64 -3.86 8.98
N ALA A 98 -2.84 -3.37 8.65
CA ALA A 98 -3.25 -1.99 8.87
C ALA A 98 -3.10 -1.53 10.33
N ARG A 99 -3.36 -2.41 11.31
CA ARG A 99 -3.29 -2.04 12.74
C ARG A 99 -1.86 -1.74 13.20
N GLY A 100 -0.87 -2.44 12.67
CA GLY A 100 0.54 -2.17 12.94
C GLY A 100 1.13 -1.10 12.01
N ALA A 101 0.67 -1.07 10.76
CA ALA A 101 1.19 -0.17 9.75
C ALA A 101 0.82 1.29 9.99
N GLU A 102 -0.40 1.59 10.45
CA GLU A 102 -0.84 2.95 10.73
C GLU A 102 0.03 3.69 11.76
N PRO A 103 0.29 3.16 12.96
CA PRO A 103 1.13 3.86 13.94
C PRO A 103 2.57 4.01 13.46
N LEU A 104 3.13 3.01 12.79
CA LEU A 104 4.46 3.08 12.16
C LEU A 104 4.51 4.20 11.12
N PHE A 105 3.52 4.27 10.25
CA PHE A 105 3.43 5.34 9.26
C PHE A 105 3.34 6.72 9.93
N LEU A 106 2.48 6.87 10.93
CA LEU A 106 2.24 8.16 11.59
C LEU A 106 3.43 8.67 12.39
N HIS A 107 4.19 7.78 13.05
CA HIS A 107 5.30 8.19 13.92
C HIS A 107 6.66 8.16 13.24
N LEU A 108 6.91 7.21 12.34
CA LEU A 108 8.22 7.05 11.71
C LEU A 108 8.30 7.72 10.34
N ILE A 109 7.35 7.40 9.46
CA ILE A 109 7.41 7.79 8.06
C ILE A 109 6.90 9.23 7.86
N ARG A 110 5.77 9.56 8.47
CA ARG A 110 5.10 10.84 8.26
C ARG A 110 5.98 12.07 8.57
N PRO A 111 6.78 12.11 9.66
CA PRO A 111 7.68 13.24 9.90
C PRO A 111 8.71 13.43 8.78
N ILE A 112 9.22 12.33 8.23
CA ILE A 112 10.21 12.33 7.14
C ILE A 112 9.57 12.78 5.82
N LEU A 113 8.33 12.35 5.54
CA LEU A 113 7.63 12.69 4.31
C LEU A 113 7.00 14.08 4.32
N ARG A 114 6.65 14.62 5.50
CA ARG A 114 5.98 15.92 5.66
C ARG A 114 6.62 17.07 4.87
N PRO A 115 7.95 17.29 4.87
CA PRO A 115 8.55 18.37 4.08
C PRO A 115 8.43 18.16 2.57
N TYR A 116 8.30 16.91 2.11
CA TYR A 116 8.25 16.56 0.69
C TYR A 116 6.84 16.40 0.14
N THR A 117 5.78 16.63 0.94
CA THR A 117 4.40 16.37 0.49
C THR A 117 4.06 17.13 -0.78
N LYS A 118 4.47 18.40 -0.90
CA LYS A 118 4.23 19.19 -2.11
C LYS A 118 4.87 18.55 -3.34
N SER A 119 6.14 18.17 -3.26
CA SER A 119 6.87 17.55 -4.37
C SER A 119 6.26 16.18 -4.74
N ILE A 120 5.84 15.41 -3.74
CA ILE A 120 5.17 14.11 -3.94
C ILE A 120 3.82 14.32 -4.64
N ASP A 121 3.01 15.25 -4.17
CA ASP A 121 1.69 15.56 -4.74
C ASP A 121 1.84 16.03 -6.20
N SER A 122 2.79 16.93 -6.49
CA SER A 122 3.09 17.37 -7.85
C SER A 122 3.58 16.23 -8.75
N SER A 123 4.39 15.32 -8.22
CA SER A 123 4.85 14.15 -8.98
C SER A 123 3.69 13.22 -9.32
N LEU A 124 2.80 12.97 -8.35
CA LEU A 124 1.60 12.14 -8.55
C LEU A 124 0.64 12.77 -9.57
N GLU A 125 0.48 14.08 -9.55
CA GLU A 125 -0.33 14.80 -10.53
C GLU A 125 0.25 14.66 -11.94
N LEU A 126 1.58 14.79 -12.08
CA LEU A 126 2.27 14.57 -13.34
C LEU A 126 2.09 13.12 -13.84
N PHE A 127 2.24 12.12 -12.97
CA PHE A 127 1.96 10.72 -13.32
C PHE A 127 0.52 10.50 -13.74
N ARG A 128 -0.45 11.16 -13.09
CA ARG A 128 -1.87 11.09 -13.48
C ARG A 128 -2.07 11.64 -14.88
N LEU A 129 -1.51 12.82 -15.18
CA LEU A 129 -1.62 13.43 -16.50
C LEU A 129 -0.99 12.56 -17.59
N ILE A 130 0.18 11.97 -17.33
CA ILE A 130 0.81 11.02 -18.24
C ILE A 130 -0.07 9.78 -18.43
N GLY A 131 -0.62 9.23 -17.34
CA GLY A 131 -1.53 8.09 -17.39
C GLY A 131 -2.79 8.36 -18.21
N ASP A 132 -3.41 9.52 -18.01
CA ASP A 132 -4.59 9.97 -18.76
C ASP A 132 -4.26 10.12 -20.26
N LEU A 133 -3.07 10.67 -20.59
CA LEU A 133 -2.59 10.80 -21.97
C LEU A 133 -2.31 9.44 -22.62
N LEU A 134 -1.63 8.53 -21.93
CA LEU A 134 -1.39 7.17 -22.43
C LEU A 134 -2.69 6.42 -22.65
N PHE A 135 -3.65 6.54 -21.72
CA PHE A 135 -4.96 5.92 -21.85
C PHE A 135 -5.73 6.50 -23.04
N ALA A 136 -5.70 7.82 -23.24
CA ALA A 136 -6.28 8.46 -24.42
C ALA A 136 -5.63 7.96 -25.71
N LEU A 137 -4.31 7.83 -25.75
CA LEU A 137 -3.56 7.36 -26.92
C LEU A 137 -3.87 5.90 -27.27
N ILE A 138 -4.03 5.03 -26.26
CA ILE A 138 -4.40 3.61 -26.45
C ILE A 138 -5.87 3.47 -26.84
N SER A 139 -6.75 4.30 -26.27
CA SER A 139 -8.19 4.25 -26.54
C SER A 139 -8.59 4.93 -27.85
N PHE A 140 -7.69 5.73 -28.45
CA PHE A 140 -7.87 6.22 -29.81
C PHE A 140 -7.83 5.03 -30.79
N PRO A 141 -8.93 4.74 -31.50
CA PRO A 141 -8.92 3.69 -32.51
C PRO A 141 -8.00 4.15 -33.65
N LEU A 142 -6.86 3.48 -33.80
CA LEU A 142 -6.05 3.56 -35.02
C LEU A 142 -6.93 3.06 -36.18
N ARG A 143 -7.39 4.01 -36.99
CA ARG A 143 -8.13 3.74 -38.21
C ARG A 143 -7.17 3.40 -39.34
#